data_AF-A0A1Y2BGK3-F1
#
_entry.id   AF-A0A1Y2BGK3-F1
#
_cell.length_a   1.000
_cell.length_b   1.000
_cell.length_c   1.000
_cell.angle_alpha   90.00
_cell.angle_beta   90.00
_cell.angle_gamma   90.00
#
_symmetry.space_group_name_H-M   'P 1'
#
loop_
_entity.id
_entity.type
_entity.pdbx_description
1 polymer ?
#
loop_
_entity_poly.entity_id
_entity_poly.type
_entity_poly.pdbx_seq_one_letter_code
_entity_poly.pdbx_strand_id
1 'polypeptide(L)'
;MNGYSKFLDPYVWQGAIYKSSINVAVNSATGEIAVFGNDWTMSFLSSQLNQVLATIPYPMLVGMLDATTGSVVATSANVSLISQDQTSILPVNQINDPFFQDLTGYLNGAYYAPNNNLTQQLPQLVNVLTKSYAGSQMFVSRKVNGANWRLSLNTVKFGDQVYIFAIYLDVDAVESTVNEVSARTGYIMIGIIAAFLMIGTVFTLTLSRQLDLVSRQIHLLKNLKFQEVLDKDTGVKGRSFIYELAFLQEVFHEMVVVFANTIKTSHSLQSHATTTQSRHVGQSRNGTQQQSSIARPEPSHVSVGIVKAGSNGNLNGSGTDGK
;
A
#
# COMPACT_ATOMS: atom_id res chain seq x y z
N MET A 1 -17.37 -27.00 -21.23
CA MET A 1 -18.03 -25.76 -21.71
C MET A 1 -17.04 -25.11 -22.67
N ASN A 2 -17.35 -25.09 -23.96
CA ASN A 2 -16.49 -24.42 -24.93
C ASN A 2 -16.88 -22.95 -24.93
N GLY A 3 -15.94 -22.09 -24.56
CA GLY A 3 -16.16 -20.65 -24.48
C GLY A 3 -15.05 -19.90 -25.19
N TYR A 4 -15.41 -18.79 -25.81
CA TYR A 4 -14.48 -17.88 -26.47
C TYR A 4 -14.55 -16.54 -25.75
N SER A 5 -13.42 -16.02 -25.29
CA SER A 5 -13.32 -14.70 -24.67
C SER A 5 -12.36 -13.84 -25.48
N LYS A 6 -12.79 -12.64 -25.87
CA LYS A 6 -11.97 -11.67 -26.59
C LYS A 6 -12.15 -10.28 -26.01
N PHE A 7 -11.05 -9.56 -25.87
CA PHE A 7 -11.06 -8.13 -25.61
C PHE A 7 -10.92 -7.36 -26.94
N LEU A 8 -11.76 -6.35 -27.15
CA LEU A 8 -11.64 -5.44 -28.29
C LEU A 8 -10.62 -4.35 -28.00
N ASP A 9 -9.97 -3.78 -29.01
CA ASP A 9 -9.07 -2.64 -28.83
C ASP A 9 -9.81 -1.47 -28.14
N PRO A 10 -9.11 -0.67 -27.31
CA PRO A 10 -9.69 0.55 -26.77
C PRO A 10 -10.19 1.45 -27.91
N TYR A 11 -11.40 1.98 -27.77
CA TYR A 11 -12.02 2.85 -28.77
C TYR A 11 -12.69 4.06 -28.12
N VAL A 12 -12.90 5.11 -28.90
CA VAL A 12 -13.64 6.29 -28.46
C VAL A 12 -15.09 6.18 -28.93
N TRP A 13 -16.02 6.42 -28.02
CA TRP A 13 -17.44 6.54 -28.32
C TRP A 13 -18.03 7.67 -27.49
N GLN A 14 -18.78 8.59 -28.12
CA GLN A 14 -19.43 9.72 -27.43
C GLN A 14 -18.50 10.49 -26.48
N GLY A 15 -17.23 10.72 -26.89
CA GLY A 15 -16.27 11.47 -26.08
C GLY A 15 -15.74 10.74 -24.85
N ALA A 16 -15.92 9.43 -24.74
CA ALA A 16 -15.32 8.59 -23.70
C ALA A 16 -14.56 7.42 -24.31
N ILE A 17 -13.51 6.98 -23.61
CA ILE A 17 -12.73 5.80 -24.00
C ILE A 17 -13.38 4.57 -23.38
N TYR A 18 -13.67 3.57 -24.21
CA TYR A 18 -14.23 2.29 -23.81
C TYR A 18 -13.28 1.16 -24.12
N LYS A 19 -13.37 0.13 -23.30
CA LYS A 19 -12.75 -1.18 -23.52
C LYS A 19 -13.83 -2.23 -23.40
N SER A 20 -14.11 -2.94 -24.48
CA SER A 20 -15.09 -4.01 -24.48
C SER A 20 -14.45 -5.37 -24.27
N SER A 21 -15.17 -6.22 -23.55
CA SER A 21 -14.93 -7.66 -23.49
C SER A 21 -16.15 -8.40 -24.02
N ILE A 22 -15.92 -9.39 -24.87
CA ILE A 22 -16.96 -10.25 -25.44
C ILE A 22 -16.64 -11.68 -25.03
N ASN A 23 -17.59 -12.33 -24.38
CA ASN A 23 -17.52 -13.71 -23.96
C ASN A 23 -18.66 -14.48 -24.62
N VAL A 24 -18.33 -15.53 -25.36
CA VAL A 24 -19.29 -16.44 -25.98
C VAL A 24 -19.23 -17.76 -25.21
N ALA A 25 -20.35 -18.21 -24.68
CA ALA A 25 -20.48 -19.50 -24.02
C ALA A 25 -21.41 -20.39 -24.85
N VAL A 26 -20.96 -21.60 -25.18
CA VAL A 26 -21.77 -22.59 -25.89
C VAL A 26 -22.17 -23.71 -24.92
N ASN A 27 -23.47 -23.91 -24.76
CA ASN A 27 -24.00 -25.06 -24.03
C ASN A 27 -23.79 -26.32 -24.88
N SER A 28 -22.96 -27.24 -24.39
CA SER A 28 -22.61 -28.46 -25.12
C SER A 28 -23.75 -29.47 -25.22
N ALA A 29 -24.78 -29.38 -24.36
CA ALA A 29 -25.91 -30.31 -24.37
C ALA A 29 -27.06 -29.83 -25.26
N THR A 30 -27.35 -28.52 -25.24
CA THR A 30 -28.48 -27.93 -26.02
C THR A 30 -28.04 -27.28 -27.32
N GLY A 31 -26.74 -26.99 -27.48
CA GLY A 31 -26.22 -26.21 -28.60
C GLY A 31 -26.52 -24.70 -28.51
N GLU A 32 -27.11 -24.24 -27.41
CA GLU A 32 -27.43 -22.82 -27.22
C GLU A 32 -26.16 -21.98 -27.04
N ILE A 33 -26.15 -20.80 -27.68
CA ILE A 33 -25.04 -19.85 -27.64
C ILE A 33 -25.49 -18.62 -26.84
N ALA A 34 -24.77 -18.33 -25.76
CA ALA A 34 -24.94 -17.10 -24.98
C ALA A 34 -23.75 -16.17 -25.25
N VAL A 35 -24.04 -14.92 -25.60
CA VAL A 35 -23.02 -13.88 -25.81
C VAL A 35 -23.16 -12.84 -24.71
N PHE A 36 -22.08 -12.60 -23.98
CA PHE A 36 -21.97 -11.61 -22.92
C PHE A 36 -20.96 -10.55 -23.35
N GLY A 37 -21.44 -9.32 -23.53
CA GLY A 37 -20.60 -8.15 -23.73
C GLY A 37 -20.53 -7.31 -22.45
N ASN A 38 -19.36 -6.77 -22.12
CA ASN A 38 -19.23 -5.76 -21.09
C ASN A 38 -18.25 -4.67 -21.55
N ASP A 39 -18.68 -3.41 -21.39
CA ASP A 39 -17.91 -2.23 -21.76
C ASP A 39 -17.44 -1.51 -20.50
N TRP A 40 -16.13 -1.31 -20.40
CA TRP A 40 -15.50 -0.59 -19.29
C TRP A 40 -15.12 0.79 -19.77
N THR A 41 -15.61 1.83 -19.10
CA THR A 41 -15.13 3.18 -19.33
C THR A 41 -13.74 3.31 -18.72
N MET A 42 -12.78 3.85 -19.47
CA MET A 42 -11.45 4.10 -18.91
C MET A 42 -11.49 5.20 -17.85
N SER A 43 -12.50 6.07 -17.85
CA SER A 43 -12.74 7.03 -16.77
C SER A 43 -13.01 6.36 -15.43
N PHE A 44 -13.70 5.21 -15.43
CA PHE A 44 -13.85 4.38 -14.23
C PHE A 44 -12.48 3.87 -13.74
N LEU A 45 -11.64 3.36 -14.65
CA LEU A 45 -10.29 2.91 -14.28
C LEU A 45 -9.42 4.06 -13.76
N SER A 46 -9.43 5.23 -14.40
CA SER A 46 -8.73 6.42 -13.90
C SER A 46 -9.22 6.85 -12.52
N SER A 47 -10.53 6.75 -12.25
CA SER A 47 -11.10 7.01 -10.92
C SER A 47 -10.60 6.00 -9.87
N GLN A 48 -10.58 4.71 -10.21
CA GLN A 48 -10.02 3.67 -9.33
C GLN A 48 -8.52 3.88 -9.07
N LEU A 49 -7.74 4.26 -10.09
CA LEU A 49 -6.33 4.61 -9.92
C LEU A 49 -6.18 5.79 -8.94
N ASN A 50 -6.97 6.85 -9.12
CA ASN A 50 -6.94 8.01 -8.21
C ASN A 50 -7.34 7.65 -6.78
N GLN A 51 -8.31 6.76 -6.59
CA GLN A 51 -8.68 6.28 -5.25
C GLN A 51 -7.55 5.51 -4.58
N VAL A 52 -6.87 4.62 -5.32
CA VAL A 52 -5.70 3.89 -4.81
C VAL A 52 -4.57 4.86 -4.48
N LEU A 53 -4.28 5.81 -5.36
CA LEU A 53 -3.23 6.81 -5.14
C LEU A 53 -3.52 7.70 -3.92
N ALA A 54 -4.78 8.04 -3.66
CA ALA A 54 -5.17 8.81 -2.48
C ALA A 54 -4.87 8.10 -1.15
N THR A 55 -4.67 6.77 -1.15
CA THR A 55 -4.27 6.01 0.05
C THR A 55 -2.77 6.04 0.31
N ILE A 56 -1.97 6.44 -0.69
CA ILE A 56 -0.52 6.44 -0.62
C ILE A 56 -0.08 7.86 -0.27
N PRO A 57 0.69 8.06 0.83
CA PRO A 57 1.00 9.40 1.34
C PRO A 57 2.03 10.16 0.50
N TYR A 58 2.47 9.59 -0.63
CA TYR A 58 3.54 10.12 -1.46
C TYR A 58 2.97 10.56 -2.81
N PRO A 59 3.44 11.69 -3.36
CA PRO A 59 3.06 12.11 -4.71
C PRO A 59 3.46 11.04 -5.73
N MET A 60 2.46 10.54 -6.45
CA MET A 60 2.65 9.56 -7.51
C MET A 60 1.78 9.87 -8.71
N LEU A 61 2.27 9.51 -9.89
CA LEU A 61 1.52 9.52 -11.13
C LEU A 61 1.56 8.14 -11.75
N VAL A 62 0.41 7.68 -12.25
CA VAL A 62 0.27 6.39 -12.91
C VAL A 62 -0.32 6.60 -14.29
N GLY A 63 0.30 6.00 -15.30
CA GLY A 63 -0.19 5.92 -16.67
C GLY A 63 -0.23 4.46 -17.11
N MET A 64 -1.29 4.11 -17.85
CA MET A 64 -1.43 2.82 -18.51
C MET A 64 -1.44 3.05 -20.02
N LEU A 65 -0.49 2.44 -20.71
CA LEU A 65 -0.29 2.57 -22.15
C LEU A 65 -0.59 1.24 -22.83
N ASP A 66 -1.26 1.28 -23.97
CA ASP A 66 -1.29 0.14 -24.87
C ASP A 66 0.05 0.05 -25.62
N ALA A 67 0.73 -1.10 -25.48
CA ALA A 67 2.05 -1.30 -26.07
C ALA A 67 2.03 -1.38 -27.60
N THR A 68 0.86 -1.64 -28.20
CA THR A 68 0.70 -1.80 -29.66
C THR A 68 0.52 -0.44 -30.33
N THR A 69 -0.40 0.37 -29.80
CA THR A 69 -0.78 1.67 -30.38
C THR A 69 0.05 2.82 -29.82
N GLY A 70 0.59 2.68 -28.61
CA GLY A 70 1.22 3.77 -27.86
C GLY A 70 0.22 4.78 -27.29
N SER A 71 -1.07 4.49 -27.37
CA SER A 71 -2.14 5.27 -26.77
C SER A 71 -2.18 5.10 -25.25
N VAL A 72 -2.39 6.21 -24.55
CA VAL A 72 -2.61 6.17 -23.09
C VAL A 72 -4.08 5.88 -22.86
N VAL A 73 -4.37 4.73 -22.26
CA VAL A 73 -5.75 4.27 -22.07
C VAL A 73 -6.33 4.76 -20.75
N ALA A 74 -5.50 4.90 -19.72
CA ALA A 74 -5.90 5.41 -18.42
C ALA A 74 -4.73 6.14 -17.76
N THR A 75 -5.04 7.14 -16.93
CA THR A 75 -4.03 7.84 -16.13
C THR A 75 -4.67 8.46 -14.90
N SER A 76 -3.86 8.62 -13.85
CA SER A 76 -4.22 9.43 -12.68
C SER A 76 -4.08 10.93 -12.93
N ALA A 77 -3.35 11.34 -13.96
CA ALA A 77 -3.18 12.75 -14.29
C ALA A 77 -4.49 13.36 -14.78
N ASN A 78 -4.74 14.62 -14.46
CA ASN A 78 -5.91 15.35 -14.96
C ASN A 78 -5.63 15.89 -16.37
N VAL A 79 -5.54 15.00 -17.34
CA VAL A 79 -5.24 15.32 -18.75
C VAL A 79 -6.23 14.66 -19.70
N SER A 80 -6.52 15.33 -20.82
CA SER A 80 -7.34 14.72 -21.87
C SER A 80 -6.56 13.61 -22.56
N LEU A 81 -7.16 12.42 -22.62
CA LEU A 81 -6.64 11.26 -23.35
C LEU A 81 -7.24 11.14 -24.76
N ILE A 82 -8.18 12.02 -25.10
CA ILE A 82 -8.93 11.99 -26.35
C ILE A 82 -8.54 13.21 -27.18
N SER A 83 -8.45 13.02 -28.50
CA SER A 83 -8.23 14.10 -29.47
C SER A 83 -9.34 15.15 -29.41
N GLN A 84 -9.05 16.37 -29.89
CA GLN A 84 -9.99 17.48 -29.85
C GLN A 84 -11.29 17.22 -30.63
N ASP A 85 -11.22 16.43 -31.70
CA ASP A 85 -12.35 15.99 -32.51
C ASP A 85 -13.13 14.82 -31.87
N GLN A 86 -12.70 14.31 -30.71
CA GLN A 86 -13.31 13.21 -29.97
C GLN A 86 -13.38 11.87 -30.73
N THR A 87 -12.53 11.67 -31.74
CA THR A 87 -12.56 10.45 -32.57
C THR A 87 -11.48 9.43 -32.21
N SER A 88 -10.40 9.86 -31.56
CA SER A 88 -9.20 9.02 -31.37
C SER A 88 -8.59 9.17 -29.98
N ILE A 89 -7.88 8.12 -29.54
CA ILE A 89 -7.13 8.12 -28.29
C ILE A 89 -5.74 8.66 -28.57
N LEU A 90 -5.33 9.67 -27.80
CA LEU A 90 -4.04 10.32 -27.99
C LEU A 90 -2.89 9.34 -27.66
N PRO A 91 -1.90 9.21 -28.55
CA PRO A 91 -0.64 8.55 -28.23
C PRO A 91 0.13 9.36 -27.18
N VAL A 92 0.98 8.68 -26.40
CA VAL A 92 1.70 9.29 -25.27
C VAL A 92 2.52 10.52 -25.66
N ASN A 93 3.07 10.57 -26.88
CA ASN A 93 3.83 11.72 -27.37
C ASN A 93 2.99 12.95 -27.74
N GLN A 94 1.66 12.82 -27.83
CA GLN A 94 0.74 13.92 -28.13
C GLN A 94 0.08 14.50 -26.87
N ILE A 95 0.31 13.89 -25.70
CA ILE A 95 -0.25 14.37 -24.44
C ILE A 95 0.64 15.48 -23.88
N ASN A 96 0.04 16.65 -23.66
CA ASN A 96 0.73 17.80 -23.09
C ASN A 96 0.85 17.68 -21.56
N ASP A 97 1.67 16.75 -21.11
CA ASP A 97 1.97 16.52 -19.70
C ASP A 97 3.49 16.29 -19.52
N PRO A 98 4.12 16.91 -18.51
CA PRO A 98 5.56 16.77 -18.28
C PRO A 98 6.04 15.32 -18.11
N PHE A 99 5.24 14.45 -17.48
CA PHE A 99 5.61 13.07 -17.22
C PHE A 99 5.51 12.20 -18.47
N PHE A 100 4.50 12.43 -19.31
CA PHE A 100 4.38 11.75 -20.61
C PHE A 100 5.41 12.24 -21.62
N GLN A 101 5.79 13.53 -21.56
CA GLN A 101 6.92 14.07 -22.32
C GLN A 101 8.26 13.45 -21.87
N ASP A 102 8.52 13.36 -20.55
CA ASP A 102 9.72 12.69 -20.04
C ASP A 102 9.73 11.20 -20.42
N LEU A 103 8.59 10.50 -20.32
CA LEU A 103 8.48 9.10 -20.71
C LEU A 103 8.82 8.91 -22.18
N THR A 104 8.25 9.75 -23.05
CA THR A 104 8.55 9.74 -24.49
C THR A 104 10.03 10.02 -24.75
N GLY A 105 10.61 11.01 -24.06
CA GLY A 105 12.03 11.32 -24.14
C GLY A 105 12.92 10.15 -23.69
N TYR A 106 12.54 9.47 -22.61
CA TYR A 106 13.20 8.26 -22.14
C TYR A 106 13.14 7.14 -23.18
N LEU A 107 11.96 6.86 -23.74
CA LEU A 107 11.79 5.83 -24.77
C LEU A 107 12.66 6.12 -26.00
N ASN A 108 12.72 7.39 -26.44
CA ASN A 108 13.55 7.81 -27.56
C ASN A 108 15.05 7.66 -27.29
N GLY A 109 15.49 7.90 -26.05
CA GLY A 109 16.90 7.74 -25.67
C GLY A 109 17.31 6.29 -25.44
N ALA A 110 16.42 5.47 -24.89
CA ALA A 110 16.71 4.08 -24.53
C ALA A 110 16.49 3.10 -25.68
N TYR A 111 15.55 3.38 -26.59
CA TYR A 111 15.14 2.48 -27.67
C TYR A 111 15.18 3.20 -29.01
N TYR A 112 16.09 2.75 -29.87
CA TYR A 112 16.22 3.30 -31.21
C TYR A 112 15.03 2.88 -32.08
N ALA A 113 14.36 3.87 -32.67
CA ALA A 113 13.41 3.67 -33.75
C ALA A 113 13.52 4.83 -34.76
N PRO A 114 13.47 4.55 -36.07
CA PRO A 114 13.38 5.60 -37.08
C PRO A 114 12.20 6.54 -36.79
N ASN A 115 12.44 7.85 -36.91
CA ASN A 115 11.45 8.91 -36.70
C ASN A 115 10.78 8.92 -35.31
N ASN A 116 11.43 8.38 -34.27
CA ASN A 116 10.87 8.30 -32.92
C ASN A 116 9.50 7.60 -32.88
N ASN A 117 9.36 6.53 -33.67
CA ASN A 117 8.12 5.80 -33.78
C ASN A 117 7.86 4.92 -32.54
N LEU A 118 6.96 5.39 -31.67
CA LEU A 118 6.54 4.70 -30.45
C LEU A 118 6.05 3.27 -30.69
N THR A 119 5.32 3.01 -31.78
CA THR A 119 4.79 1.67 -32.09
C THR A 119 5.89 0.63 -32.34
N GLN A 120 7.11 1.08 -32.65
CA GLN A 120 8.28 0.21 -32.78
C GLN A 120 9.10 0.13 -31.49
N GLN A 121 9.14 1.20 -30.68
CA GLN A 121 9.87 1.25 -29.41
C GLN A 121 9.18 0.45 -28.30
N LEU A 122 7.85 0.55 -28.19
CA LEU A 122 7.10 -0.08 -27.11
C LEU A 122 7.18 -1.61 -27.15
N PRO A 123 7.09 -2.30 -28.30
CA PRO A 123 7.35 -3.74 -28.36
C PRO A 123 8.78 -4.12 -27.94
N GLN A 124 9.78 -3.29 -28.20
CA GLN A 124 11.14 -3.51 -27.71
C GLN A 124 11.20 -3.40 -26.18
N LEU A 125 10.59 -2.37 -25.60
CA LEU A 125 10.46 -2.23 -24.16
C LEU A 125 9.74 -3.44 -23.54
N VAL A 126 8.61 -3.88 -24.12
CA VAL A 126 7.89 -5.08 -23.65
C VAL A 126 8.80 -6.31 -23.67
N ASN A 127 9.58 -6.49 -24.72
CA ASN A 127 10.52 -7.59 -24.82
C ASN A 127 11.59 -7.53 -23.72
N VAL A 128 12.13 -6.35 -23.41
CA VAL A 128 13.09 -6.15 -22.31
C VAL A 128 12.42 -6.44 -20.96
N LEU A 129 11.25 -5.87 -20.69
CA LEU A 129 10.52 -6.09 -19.43
C LEU A 129 10.16 -7.56 -19.22
N THR A 130 9.73 -8.25 -20.27
CA THR A 130 9.36 -9.66 -20.20
C THR A 130 10.58 -10.57 -20.04
N LYS A 131 11.67 -10.34 -20.80
CA LYS A 131 12.84 -11.23 -20.81
C LYS A 131 13.82 -10.96 -19.66
N SER A 132 14.13 -9.69 -19.40
CA SER A 132 15.17 -9.30 -18.45
C SER A 132 14.64 -9.17 -17.03
N TYR A 133 13.36 -8.84 -16.87
CA TYR A 133 12.76 -8.63 -15.55
C TYR A 133 11.75 -9.72 -15.16
N ALA A 134 11.36 -10.62 -16.07
CA ALA A 134 10.52 -11.80 -15.79
C ALA A 134 9.24 -11.51 -14.98
N GLY A 135 8.60 -10.36 -15.23
CA GLY A 135 7.43 -9.89 -14.49
C GLY A 135 7.75 -9.02 -13.27
N SER A 136 9.03 -8.76 -13.00
CA SER A 136 9.50 -7.73 -12.06
C SER A 136 9.45 -6.34 -12.71
N GLN A 137 9.44 -5.32 -11.87
CA GLN A 137 9.41 -3.93 -12.30
C GLN A 137 10.81 -3.43 -12.66
N MET A 138 10.92 -2.65 -13.75
CA MET A 138 12.13 -1.91 -14.08
C MET A 138 12.07 -0.53 -13.43
N PHE A 139 13.13 -0.14 -12.72
CA PHE A 139 13.24 1.18 -12.09
C PHE A 139 14.27 2.06 -12.80
N VAL A 140 13.90 3.32 -13.05
CA VAL A 140 14.76 4.32 -13.70
C VAL A 140 14.66 5.62 -12.93
N SER A 141 15.80 6.21 -12.57
CA SER A 141 15.85 7.55 -11.99
C SER A 141 15.68 8.60 -13.09
N ARG A 142 14.73 9.50 -12.92
CA ARG A 142 14.35 10.57 -13.86
C ARG A 142 14.33 11.92 -13.16
N LYS A 143 14.46 12.99 -13.94
CA LYS A 143 14.32 14.36 -13.43
C LYS A 143 13.22 15.06 -14.21
N VAL A 144 12.09 15.31 -13.56
CA VAL A 144 10.90 15.92 -14.16
C VAL A 144 10.60 17.21 -13.43
N ASN A 145 10.52 18.33 -14.18
CA ASN A 145 10.31 19.67 -13.62
C ASN A 145 11.29 20.06 -12.49
N GLY A 146 12.52 19.56 -12.54
CA GLY A 146 13.56 19.88 -11.56
C GLY A 146 13.60 18.99 -10.31
N ALA A 147 12.56 18.19 -10.04
CA ALA A 147 12.51 17.22 -8.95
C ALA A 147 13.01 15.83 -9.39
N ASN A 148 13.48 15.03 -8.44
CA ASN A 148 13.94 13.66 -8.69
C ASN A 148 12.77 12.68 -8.57
N TRP A 149 12.50 11.98 -9.66
CA TRP A 149 11.44 10.99 -9.74
C TRP A 149 12.01 9.62 -10.01
N ARG A 150 11.38 8.58 -9.45
CA ARG A 150 11.65 7.19 -9.81
C ARG A 150 10.51 6.70 -10.70
N LEU A 151 10.86 6.42 -11.96
CA LEU A 151 9.97 5.77 -12.92
C LEU A 151 10.05 4.25 -12.73
N SER A 152 8.93 3.62 -12.43
CA SER A 152 8.73 2.18 -12.46
C SER A 152 7.95 1.81 -13.71
N LEU A 153 8.49 0.88 -14.49
CA LEU A 153 7.86 0.32 -15.69
C LEU A 153 7.54 -1.15 -15.47
N ASN A 154 6.31 -1.53 -15.75
CA ASN A 154 5.86 -2.91 -15.70
C ASN A 154 4.96 -3.22 -16.91
N THR A 155 4.84 -4.50 -17.26
CA THR A 155 3.92 -4.97 -18.29
C THR A 155 2.84 -5.86 -17.68
N VAL A 156 1.60 -5.69 -18.14
CA VAL A 156 0.49 -6.58 -17.80
C VAL A 156 -0.22 -6.98 -19.08
N LYS A 157 -0.51 -8.27 -19.21
CA LYS A 157 -1.25 -8.82 -20.34
C LYS A 157 -2.72 -8.99 -19.95
N PHE A 158 -3.62 -8.38 -20.71
CA PHE A 158 -5.07 -8.55 -20.58
C PHE A 158 -5.62 -9.13 -21.88
N GLY A 159 -5.98 -10.41 -21.86
CA GLY A 159 -6.31 -11.15 -23.08
C GLY A 159 -5.10 -11.23 -24.01
N ASP A 160 -5.28 -10.83 -25.27
CA ASP A 160 -4.21 -10.79 -26.28
C ASP A 160 -3.44 -9.47 -26.30
N GLN A 161 -3.84 -8.49 -25.48
CA GLN A 161 -3.23 -7.16 -25.48
C GLN A 161 -2.25 -7.00 -24.33
N VAL A 162 -1.14 -6.31 -24.61
CA VAL A 162 -0.10 -6.01 -23.64
C VAL A 162 -0.16 -4.53 -23.31
N TYR A 163 -0.25 -4.23 -22.02
CA TYR A 163 -0.25 -2.89 -21.49
C TYR A 163 1.02 -2.64 -20.69
N ILE A 164 1.51 -1.41 -20.76
CA ILE A 164 2.65 -0.93 -19.99
C ILE A 164 2.11 0.00 -18.90
N PHE A 165 2.45 -0.30 -17.66
CA PHE A 165 2.23 0.59 -16.52
C PHE A 165 3.49 1.42 -16.33
N ALA A 166 3.33 2.74 -16.40
CA ALA A 166 4.35 3.72 -16.06
C ALA A 166 3.95 4.41 -14.77
N ILE A 167 4.76 4.26 -13.72
CA ILE A 167 4.51 4.80 -12.39
C ILE A 167 5.65 5.74 -12.05
N TYR A 168 5.37 7.01 -11.85
CA TYR A 168 6.31 7.99 -11.33
C TYR A 168 6.08 8.18 -9.84
N LEU A 169 7.13 8.04 -9.03
CA LEU A 169 7.14 8.32 -7.60
C LEU A 169 8.13 9.45 -7.30
N ASP A 170 7.68 10.48 -6.57
CA ASP A 170 8.54 11.59 -6.14
C ASP A 170 9.49 11.11 -5.04
N VAL A 171 10.79 11.02 -5.36
CA VAL A 171 11.79 10.53 -4.41
C VAL A 171 12.09 11.59 -3.36
N ASP A 172 12.13 12.86 -3.76
CA ASP A 172 12.44 13.97 -2.86
C ASP A 172 11.35 14.12 -1.78
N ALA A 173 10.08 13.96 -2.17
CA ALA A 173 8.96 13.96 -1.22
C ALA A 173 9.00 12.78 -0.25
N VAL A 174 9.35 11.58 -0.74
CA VAL A 174 9.53 10.39 0.11
C VAL A 174 10.66 10.62 1.12
N GLU A 175 11.82 11.10 0.65
CA GLU A 175 12.97 11.38 1.51
C GLU A 175 12.66 12.45 2.55
N SER A 176 11.99 13.54 2.16
CA SER A 176 11.56 14.58 3.11
C SER A 176 10.65 14.02 4.20
N THR A 177 9.67 13.20 3.82
CA THR A 177 8.73 12.59 4.78
C THR A 177 9.45 11.62 5.72
N VAL A 178 10.34 10.78 5.19
CA VAL A 178 11.14 9.85 5.99
C VAL A 178 12.04 10.61 6.97
N ASN A 179 12.67 11.69 6.51
CA ASN A 179 13.51 12.54 7.35
C ASN A 179 12.71 13.25 8.44
N GLU A 180 11.52 13.76 8.15
CA GLU A 180 10.64 14.38 9.14
C GLU A 180 10.19 13.38 10.20
N VAL A 181 9.73 12.19 9.79
CA VAL A 181 9.32 11.12 10.71
C VAL A 181 10.51 10.64 11.54
N SER A 182 11.69 10.50 10.94
CA SER A 182 12.92 10.13 11.63
C SER A 182 13.34 11.18 12.65
N ALA A 183 13.34 12.46 12.28
CA ALA A 183 13.67 13.57 13.18
C ALA A 183 12.69 13.63 14.36
N ARG A 184 11.38 13.53 14.11
CA ARG A 184 10.36 13.50 15.16
C ARG A 184 10.57 12.33 16.12
N THR A 185 10.86 11.14 15.59
CA THR A 185 11.15 9.95 16.41
C THR A 185 12.44 10.13 17.22
N GLY A 186 13.47 10.74 16.62
CA GLY A 186 14.72 11.10 17.29
C GLY A 186 14.50 12.05 18.46
N TYR A 187 13.70 13.11 18.30
CA TYR A 187 13.38 14.03 19.38
C TYR A 187 12.63 13.37 20.53
N ILE A 188 11.68 12.47 20.23
CA ILE A 188 10.97 11.69 21.25
C ILE A 188 11.94 10.79 22.02
N MET A 189 12.83 10.09 21.31
CA MET A 189 13.82 9.20 21.93
C MET A 189 14.80 9.97 22.84
N ILE A 190 15.30 11.13 22.39
CA ILE A 190 16.15 12.00 23.21
C ILE A 190 15.40 12.49 24.45
N GLY A 191 14.12 12.87 24.30
CA GLY A 191 13.28 13.28 25.42
C GLY A 191 13.14 12.19 26.49
N ILE A 192 12.94 10.93 26.06
CA ILE A 192 12.86 9.78 26.97
C ILE A 192 14.20 9.57 27.70
N ILE A 193 15.33 9.59 27.00
CA ILE A 193 16.66 9.43 27.61
C ILE A 193 16.93 10.55 28.63
N ALA A 194 16.63 11.80 28.27
CA ALA A 194 16.80 12.94 29.17
C ALA A 194 15.94 12.82 30.44
N ALA A 195 14.69 12.35 30.31
CA ALA A 195 13.82 12.11 31.45
C ALA A 195 14.40 11.03 32.39
N PHE A 196 14.91 9.92 31.85
CA PHE A 196 15.56 8.88 32.66
C PHE A 196 16.82 9.38 33.36
N LEU A 197 17.65 10.18 32.69
CA LEU A 197 18.84 10.77 33.31
C LEU A 197 18.48 11.72 34.45
N MET A 198 17.43 12.54 34.28
CA MET A 198 16.95 13.44 35.34
C MET A 198 16.43 12.65 36.54
N ILE A 199 15.61 11.62 36.32
CA ILE A 199 15.10 10.75 37.39
C ILE A 199 16.26 10.04 38.10
N GLY A 200 17.22 9.49 37.35
CA GLY A 200 18.41 8.84 37.90
C GLY A 200 19.29 9.78 38.73
N THR A 201 19.42 11.04 38.30
CA THR A 201 20.16 12.07 39.04
C THR A 201 19.46 12.41 40.35
N VAL A 202 18.14 12.65 40.32
CA VAL A 202 17.35 12.91 41.54
C VAL A 202 17.42 11.73 42.50
N PHE A 203 17.30 10.50 42.00
CA PHE A 203 17.44 9.28 42.81
C PHE A 203 18.81 9.19 43.48
N THR A 204 19.89 9.41 42.73
CA THR A 204 21.27 9.37 43.24
C THR A 204 21.52 10.44 44.31
N LEU A 205 21.00 11.65 44.12
CA LEU A 205 21.06 12.72 45.12
C LEU A 205 20.30 12.35 46.40
N THR A 206 19.16 11.68 46.25
CA THR A 206 18.31 11.27 47.39
C THR A 206 19.02 10.20 48.22
N LEU A 207 19.62 9.19 47.57
CA LEU A 207 20.46 8.19 48.24
C LEU A 207 21.69 8.80 48.91
N SER A 208 22.36 9.73 48.23
CA SER A 208 23.54 10.40 48.79
C SER A 208 23.20 11.16 50.07
N ARG A 209 22.04 11.83 50.13
CA ARG A 209 21.56 12.50 51.36
C ARG A 209 21.27 11.51 52.48
N GLN A 210 20.66 10.37 52.18
CA GLN A 210 20.37 9.34 53.19
C GLN A 210 21.68 8.75 53.73
N LEU A 211 22.65 8.46 52.86
CA LEU A 211 23.97 7.95 53.26
C LEU A 211 24.76 8.97 54.09
N ASP A 212 24.66 10.26 53.80
CA ASP A 212 25.33 11.31 54.59
C ASP A 212 24.75 11.43 56.00
N LEU A 213 23.43 11.31 56.14
CA LEU A 213 22.77 11.21 57.45
C LEU A 213 23.25 9.98 58.23
N VAL A 214 23.39 8.83 57.57
CA VAL A 214 23.91 7.60 58.17
C VAL A 214 25.38 7.76 58.60
N SER A 215 26.22 8.35 57.75
CA SER A 215 27.62 8.63 58.07
C SER A 215 27.74 9.51 59.31
N ARG A 216 26.94 10.58 59.41
CA ARG A 216 26.88 11.43 60.61
C ARG A 216 26.44 10.67 61.85
N GLN A 217 25.43 9.81 61.76
CA GLN A 217 24.98 8.98 62.88
C GLN A 217 26.05 7.97 63.32
N ILE A 218 26.76 7.34 62.38
CA ILE A 218 27.89 6.45 62.68
C ILE A 218 29.00 7.24 63.37
N HIS A 219 29.31 8.46 62.90
CA HIS A 219 30.34 9.29 63.50
C HIS A 219 29.96 9.78 64.90
N LEU A 220 28.66 10.03 65.14
CA LEU A 220 28.11 10.32 66.46
C LEU A 220 28.10 9.09 67.37
N LEU A 221 27.76 7.89 66.87
CA LEU A 221 27.89 6.62 67.62
C LEU A 221 29.36 6.29 67.93
N LYS A 222 30.29 6.71 67.09
CA LYS A 222 31.74 6.56 67.32
C LYS A 222 32.28 7.56 68.37
N ASN A 223 31.63 8.72 68.51
CA ASN A 223 32.03 9.78 69.46
C ASN A 223 31.23 9.75 70.78
N LEU A 224 29.97 9.32 70.76
CA LEU A 224 29.17 9.00 71.94
C LEU A 224 29.59 7.61 72.41
N LYS A 225 30.60 7.62 73.28
CA LYS A 225 30.96 6.58 74.24
C LYS A 225 29.95 5.42 74.31
N PHE A 226 30.44 4.21 74.08
CA PHE A 226 29.89 2.93 74.53
C PHE A 226 29.59 2.84 76.05
N GLN A 227 29.69 3.94 76.80
CA GLN A 227 29.32 4.06 78.19
C GLN A 227 27.86 4.45 78.42
N GLU A 228 27.15 5.03 77.43
CA GLU A 228 25.79 5.58 77.64
C GLU A 228 24.67 4.80 76.92
N VAL A 229 24.99 3.84 76.06
CA VAL A 229 23.99 2.96 75.41
C VAL A 229 23.80 1.63 76.16
N LEU A 230 24.54 1.39 77.26
CA LEU A 230 24.31 0.22 78.10
C LEU A 230 23.43 0.47 79.32
N ASP A 231 23.01 1.71 79.58
CA ASP A 231 22.25 2.00 80.80
C ASP A 231 21.19 3.09 80.55
N LYS A 232 19.97 2.69 80.20
CA LYS A 232 18.69 3.20 80.74
C LYS A 232 17.48 2.87 79.87
N ASP A 233 16.70 1.92 80.38
CA ASP A 233 15.24 1.90 80.60
C ASP A 233 14.40 3.17 80.33
N THR A 234 14.49 3.76 79.14
CA THR A 234 13.52 4.77 78.71
C THR A 234 13.00 4.45 77.31
N GLY A 235 12.07 3.49 77.25
CA GLY A 235 10.71 3.70 76.72
C GLY A 235 10.47 4.40 75.37
N VAL A 236 11.47 4.61 74.51
CA VAL A 236 11.26 5.17 73.17
C VAL A 236 11.64 4.10 72.16
N LYS A 237 10.59 3.54 71.54
CA LYS A 237 10.60 2.57 70.44
C LYS A 237 11.83 2.71 69.55
N GLY A 238 12.84 1.88 69.81
CA GLY A 238 13.84 1.50 68.83
C GLY A 238 13.15 0.77 67.68
N ARG A 239 12.57 1.52 66.75
CA ARG A 239 12.29 0.99 65.41
C ARG A 239 13.65 0.73 64.79
N SER A 240 14.05 -0.54 64.84
CA SER A 240 15.36 -1.00 64.37
C SER A 240 15.56 -0.55 62.93
N PHE A 241 16.55 0.31 62.74
CA PHE A 241 17.02 0.83 61.47
C PHE A 241 17.31 -0.27 60.44
N ILE A 242 17.75 -1.43 60.90
CA ILE A 242 17.97 -2.64 60.08
C ILE A 242 16.65 -3.15 59.46
N TYR A 243 15.53 -3.01 60.18
CA TYR A 243 14.22 -3.41 59.69
C TYR A 243 13.70 -2.45 58.61
N GLU A 244 13.92 -1.13 58.76
CA GLU A 244 13.57 -0.15 57.71
C GLU A 244 14.46 -0.28 56.47
N LEU A 245 15.76 -0.58 56.64
CA LEU A 245 16.67 -0.84 55.52
C LEU A 245 16.31 -2.13 54.77
N ALA A 246 16.00 -3.20 55.49
CA ALA A 246 15.53 -4.45 54.90
C ALA A 246 14.20 -4.25 54.16
N PHE A 247 13.27 -3.50 54.76
CA PHE A 247 11.99 -3.17 54.13
C PHE A 247 12.16 -2.29 52.88
N LEU A 248 13.09 -1.32 52.90
CA LEU A 248 13.37 -0.46 51.74
C LEU A 248 14.03 -1.27 50.61
N GLN A 249 14.90 -2.23 50.94
CA GLN A 249 15.44 -3.18 49.97
C GLN A 249 14.36 -4.10 49.39
N GLU A 250 13.43 -4.57 50.20
CA GLU A 250 12.31 -5.42 49.77
C GLU A 250 11.36 -4.66 48.83
N VAL A 251 10.97 -3.44 49.19
CA VAL A 251 10.15 -2.56 48.34
C VAL A 251 10.87 -2.18 47.04
N PHE A 252 12.19 -1.95 47.09
CA PHE A 252 12.97 -1.68 45.89
C PHE A 252 13.05 -2.92 44.98
N HIS A 253 13.23 -4.11 45.56
CA HIS A 253 13.22 -5.35 44.79
C HIS A 253 11.86 -5.59 44.15
N GLU A 254 10.76 -5.34 44.87
CA GLU A 254 9.40 -5.44 44.35
C GLU A 254 9.15 -4.47 43.19
N MET A 255 9.59 -3.20 43.31
CA MET A 255 9.51 -2.24 42.21
C MET A 255 10.35 -2.66 40.99
N VAL A 256 11.56 -3.19 41.19
CA VAL A 256 12.42 -3.68 40.09
C VAL A 256 11.79 -4.90 39.42
N VAL A 257 11.16 -5.79 40.18
CA VAL A 257 10.42 -6.94 39.63
C VAL A 257 9.20 -6.50 38.83
N VAL A 258 8.40 -5.54 39.34
CA VAL A 258 7.28 -4.97 38.59
C VAL A 258 7.77 -4.24 37.34
N PHE A 259 8.89 -3.53 37.40
CA PHE A 259 9.51 -2.89 36.25
C PHE A 259 9.99 -3.90 35.21
N ALA A 260 10.67 -4.96 35.63
CA ALA A 260 11.10 -6.06 34.76
C ALA A 260 9.91 -6.78 34.12
N ASN A 261 8.83 -6.99 34.87
CA ASN A 261 7.59 -7.58 34.36
C ASN A 261 6.87 -6.64 33.39
N THR A 262 6.90 -5.33 33.64
CA THR A 262 6.34 -4.31 32.73
C THR A 262 7.14 -4.26 31.43
N ILE A 263 8.48 -4.35 31.50
CA ILE A 263 9.34 -4.46 30.31
C ILE A 263 9.06 -5.75 29.56
N LYS A 264 8.99 -6.91 30.23
CA LYS A 264 8.67 -8.20 29.57
C LYS A 264 7.28 -8.18 28.92
N THR A 265 6.29 -7.57 29.57
CA THR A 265 4.93 -7.41 29.02
C THR A 265 4.91 -6.44 27.85
N SER A 266 5.69 -5.35 27.91
CA SER A 266 5.84 -4.43 26.78
C SER A 266 6.54 -5.10 25.59
N HIS A 267 7.56 -5.93 25.85
CA HIS A 267 8.28 -6.68 24.83
C HIS A 267 7.44 -7.82 24.23
N SER A 268 6.54 -8.44 25.01
CA SER A 268 5.60 -9.45 24.50
C SER A 268 4.50 -8.82 23.66
N LEU A 269 3.98 -7.64 24.05
CA LEU A 269 3.04 -6.84 23.25
C LEU A 269 3.67 -6.34 21.94
N GLN A 270 4.95 -5.99 21.93
CA GLN A 270 5.69 -5.70 20.69
C GLN A 270 5.93 -6.95 19.84
N SER A 271 6.17 -8.11 20.44
CA SER A 271 6.39 -9.36 19.68
C SER A 271 5.11 -9.89 19.01
N HIS A 272 3.93 -9.64 19.59
CA HIS A 272 2.63 -10.04 19.01
C HIS A 272 2.06 -9.06 17.98
N ALA A 273 2.70 -7.90 17.76
CA ALA A 273 2.36 -7.00 16.65
C ALA A 273 2.88 -7.49 15.28
N THR A 274 3.59 -8.63 15.23
CA THR A 274 4.19 -9.16 13.98
C THR A 274 3.68 -10.52 13.53
N THR A 275 2.62 -11.07 14.11
CA THR A 275 2.02 -12.31 13.57
C THR A 275 0.54 -12.38 13.90
N THR A 276 -0.33 -11.81 13.05
CA THR A 276 -1.66 -12.34 12.69
C THR A 276 -2.22 -11.53 11.51
N GLN A 277 -1.91 -11.94 10.28
CA GLN A 277 -2.87 -11.86 9.19
C GLN A 277 -2.59 -12.99 8.19
N SER A 278 -3.00 -14.19 8.59
CA SER A 278 -3.27 -15.28 7.68
C SER A 278 -4.45 -16.09 8.23
N ARG A 279 -5.59 -15.93 7.54
CA ARG A 279 -6.71 -16.88 7.40
C ARG A 279 -7.33 -17.45 8.70
N HIS A 280 -8.52 -16.93 9.06
CA HIS A 280 -9.74 -17.75 9.08
C HIS A 280 -10.98 -16.85 9.22
N VAL A 281 -11.81 -16.77 8.17
CA VAL A 281 -13.18 -16.22 8.24
C VAL A 281 -14.11 -17.42 8.13
N GLY A 282 -14.69 -17.81 9.26
CA GLY A 282 -15.80 -18.75 9.36
C GLY A 282 -16.88 -18.13 10.23
N GLN A 283 -18.02 -17.83 9.60
CA GLN A 283 -19.38 -17.83 10.14
C GLN A 283 -19.63 -17.23 11.55
N SER A 284 -20.35 -16.10 11.63
CA SER A 284 -21.64 -16.06 12.36
C SER A 284 -22.42 -14.73 12.19
N ARG A 285 -23.70 -14.89 11.82
CA ARG A 285 -24.93 -14.16 12.20
C ARG A 285 -25.07 -12.62 12.15
N ASN A 286 -26.01 -12.23 11.28
CA ASN A 286 -27.22 -11.40 11.52
C ASN A 286 -27.15 -10.28 12.56
N GLY A 287 -27.27 -9.04 12.06
CA GLY A 287 -27.67 -7.85 12.81
C GLY A 287 -28.09 -6.73 11.84
N THR A 288 -29.25 -6.15 12.09
CA THR A 288 -30.13 -5.39 11.20
C THR A 288 -29.82 -3.88 11.18
N GLN A 289 -30.06 -3.24 10.02
CA GLN A 289 -30.38 -1.82 9.79
C GLN A 289 -29.43 -0.72 10.30
N GLN A 290 -28.84 0.04 9.35
CA GLN A 290 -29.23 1.44 9.19
C GLN A 290 -28.86 1.99 7.81
N GLN A 291 -29.83 2.70 7.26
CA GLN A 291 -29.96 3.21 5.91
C GLN A 291 -29.37 4.62 5.87
N SER A 292 -28.28 4.82 5.13
CA SER A 292 -27.83 6.15 4.70
C SER A 292 -27.64 6.15 3.18
N SER A 293 -28.50 6.92 2.53
CA SER A 293 -28.55 7.15 1.10
C SER A 293 -27.32 7.90 0.62
N ILE A 294 -26.47 7.22 -0.16
CA ILE A 294 -25.40 7.84 -0.97
C ILE A 294 -25.71 7.54 -2.44
N ALA A 295 -25.66 8.60 -3.25
CA ALA A 295 -26.01 8.61 -4.66
C ALA A 295 -25.25 7.54 -5.46
N ARG A 296 -26.02 6.80 -6.25
CA ARG A 296 -25.61 5.68 -7.10
C ARG A 296 -24.96 6.24 -8.38
N PRO A 297 -23.75 5.80 -8.78
CA PRO A 297 -23.25 6.02 -10.13
C PRO A 297 -24.09 5.20 -11.13
N GLU A 298 -24.30 5.75 -12.32
CA GLU A 298 -25.09 5.15 -13.39
C GLU A 298 -24.74 3.69 -13.68
N PRO A 299 -25.73 2.87 -14.10
CA PRO A 299 -25.52 1.46 -14.39
C PRO A 299 -24.67 1.27 -15.64
N SER A 300 -23.63 0.44 -15.53
CA SER A 300 -23.01 -0.23 -16.67
C SER A 300 -24.09 -1.01 -17.44
N HIS A 301 -24.31 -0.66 -18.71
CA HIS A 301 -25.21 -1.37 -19.59
C HIS A 301 -24.66 -2.78 -19.87
N VAL A 302 -25.21 -3.79 -19.21
CA VAL A 302 -24.99 -5.20 -19.54
C VAL A 302 -26.09 -5.61 -20.51
N SER A 303 -25.73 -5.75 -21.78
CA SER A 303 -26.63 -6.23 -22.82
C SER A 303 -26.49 -7.75 -22.93
N VAL A 304 -27.53 -8.49 -22.56
CA VAL A 304 -27.60 -9.96 -22.75
C VAL A 304 -28.44 -10.24 -24.00
N GLY A 305 -27.80 -10.68 -25.07
CA GLY A 305 -28.48 -11.17 -26.27
C GLY A 305 -28.49 -12.69 -26.28
N ILE A 306 -29.69 -13.30 -26.18
CA ILE A 306 -29.86 -14.74 -26.44
C ILE A 306 -30.26 -14.89 -27.90
N VAL A 307 -29.34 -15.39 -28.74
CA VAL A 307 -29.65 -15.72 -30.13
C VAL A 307 -29.98 -17.21 -30.19
N LYS A 308 -31.27 -17.54 -30.33
CA LYS A 308 -31.71 -18.91 -30.58
C LYS A 308 -31.39 -19.25 -32.03
N ALA A 309 -30.48 -20.19 -32.25
CA ALA A 309 -30.20 -20.70 -33.59
C ALA A 309 -31.48 -21.28 -34.20
N GLY A 310 -31.94 -20.69 -35.30
CA GLY A 310 -33.08 -21.18 -36.07
C GLY A 310 -32.82 -22.59 -36.56
N SER A 311 -33.75 -23.50 -36.27
CA SER A 311 -33.78 -24.86 -36.77
C SER A 311 -33.68 -24.86 -38.29
N ASN A 312 -32.63 -25.48 -38.85
CA ASN A 312 -32.50 -25.70 -40.28
C ASN A 312 -33.74 -26.42 -40.81
N GLY A 313 -34.42 -25.77 -41.77
CA GLY A 313 -35.48 -26.36 -42.56
C GLY A 313 -34.96 -27.54 -43.36
N ASN A 314 -35.57 -28.69 -43.13
CA ASN A 314 -35.33 -29.95 -43.82
C ASN A 314 -35.87 -29.83 -45.26
N LEU A 315 -35.00 -29.51 -46.24
CA LEU A 315 -35.31 -29.63 -47.66
C LEU A 315 -35.21 -31.11 -48.05
N ASN A 316 -36.32 -31.82 -47.89
CA ASN A 316 -36.48 -33.20 -48.32
C ASN A 316 -36.67 -33.21 -49.84
N GLY A 317 -35.62 -33.54 -50.58
CA GLY A 317 -35.68 -33.81 -52.02
C GLY A 317 -36.28 -35.19 -52.26
N SER A 318 -37.55 -35.22 -52.70
CA SER A 318 -38.18 -36.42 -53.26
C SER A 318 -38.00 -36.42 -54.77
N GLY A 319 -36.97 -37.13 -55.24
CA GLY A 319 -36.94 -37.65 -56.60
C GLY A 319 -37.71 -38.96 -56.66
N THR A 320 -38.71 -39.05 -57.55
CA THR A 320 -39.27 -40.31 -58.04
C THR A 320 -39.75 -40.13 -59.47
N ASP A 321 -39.32 -41.07 -60.30
CA ASP A 321 -39.51 -41.20 -61.74
C ASP A 321 -40.95 -41.31 -62.24
N GLY A 322 -41.14 -41.02 -63.54
CA GLY A 322 -41.86 -41.93 -64.43
C GLY A 322 -43.21 -41.49 -65.01
N LYS A 323 -43.19 -40.79 -66.15
CA LYS A 323 -43.72 -41.22 -67.47
C LYS A 323 -43.68 -40.09 -68.49
#